data_AF-A0A8K1G3L9-F1
#
_entry.id   AF-A0A8K1G3L9-F1
#
_cell.length_a   1.000
_cell.length_b   1.000
_cell.length_c   1.000
_cell.angle_alpha   90.00
_cell.angle_beta   90.00
_cell.angle_gamma   90.00
#
_symmetry.space_group_name_H-M   'P 1'
#
loop_
_entity.id
_entity.type
_entity.pdbx_description
1 polymer ?
#
loop_
_entity_poly.entity_id
_entity_poly.type
_entity_poly.pdbx_seq_one_letter_code
_entity_poly.pdbx_strand_id
1 'polypeptide(L)' 'MSGRILVHCAVGVSRSATLVLAYLMIRHHMPLVEAIKTVKDHRGIIPNRGFLRQLVALDNALRLKRSS' A
#
# COMPACT_ATOMS: atom_id res chain seq x y z
N MET A 1 -3.01 23.85 8.78
CA MET A 1 -4.33 23.27 8.44
C MET A 1 -4.16 21.76 8.31
N SER A 2 -4.85 20.98 9.14
CA SER A 2 -4.81 19.51 9.05
C SER A 2 -5.86 19.04 8.04
N GLY A 3 -5.42 18.64 6.85
CA GLY A 3 -6.29 18.03 5.83
C GLY A 3 -6.60 16.58 6.18
N ARG A 4 -7.86 16.15 5.97
CA ARG A 4 -8.27 14.74 6.06
C ARG A 4 -8.60 14.23 4.67
N ILE A 5 -8.14 13.04 4.33
CA ILE A 5 -8.34 12.40 3.02
C ILE A 5 -9.08 11.08 3.20
N LEU A 6 -10.10 10.83 2.38
CA LEU A 6 -10.80 9.55 2.29
C LEU A 6 -10.41 8.86 0.98
N VAL A 7 -9.86 7.64 1.07
CA VAL A 7 -9.60 6.78 -0.10
C VAL A 7 -10.58 5.61 -0.05
N HIS A 8 -11.49 5.54 -1.03
CA HIS A 8 -12.53 4.51 -1.06
C HIS A 8 -12.56 3.71 -2.37
N CYS A 9 -13.21 2.55 -2.30
CA CYS A 9 -13.68 1.80 -3.46
C CYS A 9 -15.04 1.18 -3.09
N ALA A 10 -15.54 0.17 -3.82
CA ALA A 10 -16.84 -0.42 -3.52
C ALA A 10 -16.98 -0.94 -2.07
N VAL A 11 -16.03 -1.76 -1.60
CA VAL A 11 -16.06 -2.39 -0.25
C VAL A 11 -14.88 -1.93 0.63
N GLY A 12 -13.93 -1.19 0.05
CA GLY A 12 -12.72 -0.74 0.74
C GLY A 12 -11.75 -1.84 1.16
N VAL A 13 -11.74 -2.99 0.46
CA VAL A 13 -10.90 -4.16 0.82
C VAL A 13 -9.73 -4.37 -0.15
N SER A 14 -9.88 -3.98 -1.42
CA SER A 14 -8.93 -4.34 -2.49
C SER A 14 -8.33 -3.12 -3.20
N ARG A 15 -9.12 -2.37 -3.99
CA ARG A 15 -8.63 -1.23 -4.80
C ARG A 15 -8.10 -0.08 -3.95
N SER A 16 -8.91 0.44 -3.02
CA SER A 16 -8.48 1.53 -2.14
C SER A 16 -7.33 1.12 -1.24
N ALA A 17 -7.37 -0.10 -0.69
CA ALA A 17 -6.29 -0.67 0.10
C ALA A 17 -4.97 -0.69 -0.68
N THR A 18 -4.99 -1.13 -1.94
CA THR A 18 -3.79 -1.16 -2.82
C THR A 18 -3.17 0.23 -2.96
N LEU A 19 -3.97 1.27 -3.14
CA LEU A 19 -3.47 2.65 -3.25
C LEU A 19 -2.87 3.15 -1.94
N VAL A 20 -3.50 2.86 -0.80
CA VAL A 20 -2.97 3.22 0.53
C VAL A 20 -1.65 2.49 0.80
N LEU A 21 -1.56 1.20 0.47
CA LEU A 21 -0.32 0.42 0.59
C LEU A 21 0.81 1.03 -0.24
N ALA A 22 0.55 1.29 -1.53
CA ALA A 22 1.53 1.93 -2.41
C ALA A 22 1.96 3.31 -1.90
N TYR A 23 1.02 4.10 -1.37
CA TYR A 23 1.32 5.40 -0.75
C TYR A 23 2.27 5.26 0.43
N LEU A 24 2.02 4.33 1.35
CA LEU A 24 2.91 4.07 2.49
C LEU A 24 4.29 3.63 2.02
N MET A 25 4.37 2.76 1.01
CA MET A 25 5.63 2.32 0.45
C MET A 25 6.44 3.46 -0.17
N ILE A 26 5.80 4.34 -0.93
CA ILE A 26 6.46 5.43 -1.67
C ILE A 26 6.81 6.59 -0.75
N ARG A 27 5.89 7.01 0.13
CA ARG A 27 6.01 8.26 0.91
C ARG A 27 6.56 8.04 2.32
N HIS A 28 6.29 6.89 2.91
CA HIS A 28 6.74 6.53 4.26
C HIS A 28 7.84 5.47 4.25
N HIS A 29 8.35 5.12 3.07
CA HIS A 29 9.46 4.20 2.88
C HIS A 29 9.25 2.77 3.41
N MET A 30 8.01 2.39 3.73
CA MET A 30 7.69 1.07 4.25
C MET A 30 7.92 -0.03 3.18
N PRO A 31 8.58 -1.15 3.52
CA PRO A 31 8.50 -2.35 2.71
C PRO A 31 7.05 -2.84 2.60
N LEU A 32 6.72 -3.55 1.52
CA LEU A 32 5.35 -4.05 1.29
C LEU A 32 4.76 -4.81 2.51
N VAL A 33 5.56 -5.66 3.15
CA VAL A 33 5.11 -6.45 4.32
C VAL A 33 4.70 -5.55 5.48
N GLU A 34 5.48 -4.50 5.74
CA GLU A 34 5.19 -3.54 6.81
C GLU A 34 3.96 -2.70 6.47
N ALA A 35 3.85 -2.20 5.23
CA ALA A 35 2.67 -1.47 4.77
C ALA A 35 1.38 -2.31 4.93
N ILE A 36 1.43 -3.61 4.58
CA ILE A 36 0.30 -4.53 4.75
C ILE A 36 -0.08 -4.66 6.23
N LYS A 37 0.91 -4.86 7.12
CA LYS A 37 0.67 -4.98 8.56
C LYS A 37 0.01 -3.71 9.09
N THR A 38 0.59 -2.54 8.81
CA THR A 38 0.08 -1.23 9.25
C THR A 38 -1.38 -1.01 8.87
N VAL A 39 -1.78 -1.35 7.63
CA VAL A 39 -3.18 -1.19 7.19
C VAL A 39 -4.07 -2.27 7.81
N LYS A 40 -3.60 -3.52 7.91
CA LYS A 40 -4.37 -4.64 8.49
C LYS A 40 -4.71 -4.43 9.96
N ASP A 41 -3.84 -3.78 10.73
CA ASP A 41 -4.06 -3.47 12.14
C ASP A 41 -5.28 -2.53 12.36
N HIS A 42 -5.70 -1.79 11.32
CA HIS A 42 -6.81 -0.86 11.38
C HIS A 42 -8.03 -1.28 10.53
N ARG A 43 -7.81 -2.12 9.50
CA ARG A 43 -8.87 -2.55 8.57
C ARG A 43 -8.54 -3.89 7.91
N GLY A 44 -9.50 -4.81 7.90
CA GLY A 44 -9.41 -6.03 7.10
C GLY A 44 -9.29 -5.73 5.60
N ILE A 45 -8.11 -6.02 5.02
CA ILE A 45 -7.82 -5.80 3.60
C ILE A 45 -7.35 -7.09 2.92
N ILE A 46 -7.78 -7.27 1.68
CA ILE A 46 -7.42 -8.40 0.82
C ILE A 46 -7.32 -7.86 -0.63
N PRO A 47 -6.20 -7.24 -1.00
CA PRO A 47 -5.91 -6.94 -2.41
C PRO A 47 -5.97 -8.22 -3.25
N ASN A 48 -6.47 -8.12 -4.48
CA ASN A 48 -6.49 -9.28 -5.37
C ASN A 48 -5.06 -9.67 -5.79
N ARG A 49 -4.90 -10.88 -6.34
CA ARG A 49 -3.57 -11.39 -6.77
C ARG A 49 -2.87 -10.48 -7.78
N GLY A 50 -3.61 -9.82 -8.68
CA GLY A 50 -3.06 -8.86 -9.64
C GLY A 50 -2.43 -7.65 -8.94
N PHE A 51 -3.15 -7.04 -8.00
CA PHE A 51 -2.65 -5.92 -7.20
C PHE A 51 -1.47 -6.32 -6.30
N LEU A 52 -1.50 -7.50 -5.70
CA LEU A 52 -0.36 -8.00 -4.93
C LEU A 52 0.89 -8.14 -5.80
N ARG A 53 0.77 -8.67 -7.03
CA ARG A 53 1.91 -8.72 -7.97
C ARG A 53 2.45 -7.34 -8.32
N GLN A 54 1.56 -6.36 -8.55
CA GLN A 54 1.95 -4.98 -8.83
C GLN A 54 2.67 -4.34 -7.62
N LEU A 55 2.18 -4.59 -6.40
CA LEU A 55 2.82 -4.11 -5.17
C LEU A 55 4.18 -4.76 -4.94
N VAL A 56 4.35 -6.06 -5.22
CA VAL A 56 5.66 -6.72 -5.14
C VAL A 56 6.65 -6.13 -6.15
N ALA A 57 6.20 -5.89 -7.39
CA ALA A 57 7.03 -5.23 -8.40
C ALA A 57 7.44 -3.82 -7.96
N LEU A 58 6.53 -3.06 -7.36
CA LEU A 58 6.82 -1.75 -6.77
C LEU A 58 7.84 -1.85 -5.62
N ASP A 59 7.68 -2.80 -4.71
CA ASP A 59 8.58 -3.01 -3.56
C ASP A 59 10.02 -3.27 -4.03
N ASN A 60 10.18 -4.15 -5.04
CA ASN A 60 11.48 -4.44 -5.63
C ASN A 60 12.10 -3.20 -6.31
N ALA A 61 11.30 -2.46 -7.10
CA ALA A 61 11.77 -1.24 -7.75
C ALA A 61 12.19 -0.16 -6.74
N LEU A 62 11.44 0.00 -5.65
CA LEU A 62 11.77 0.95 -4.58
C LEU A 62 13.02 0.54 -3.79
N ARG A 63 13.22 -0.77 -3.53
CA ARG A 63 14.45 -1.27 -2.91
C ARG A 63 15.69 -0.94 -3.75
N LEU A 64 15.64 -1.24 -5.06
CA LEU A 64 16.73 -0.96 -5.98
C LEU A 64 17.05 0.54 -6.04
N LYS A 65 16.02 1.40 -6.12
CA LYS A 65 16.20 2.86 -6.14
C LYS A 65 16.79 3.45 -4.86
N ARG A 66 16.65 2.77 -3.71
CA ARG A 66 17.19 3.24 -2.42
C ARG A 66 18.61 2.74 -2.15
N SER A 67 19.02 1.68 -2.83
CA SER A 67 20.39 1.15 -2.78
C SER A 67 21.36 1.83 -3.74
N SER A 68 20.88 2.80 -4.52
CA SER A 68 21.66 3.67 -5.42
C SER A 68 21.72 5.08 -4.85
#